data_AF-A0A8T5F1R9-F1
#
_entry.id   AF-A0A8T5F1R9-F1
#
_cell.length_a   1.000
_cell.length_b   1.000
_cell.length_c   1.000
_cell.angle_alpha   90.00
_cell.angle_beta   90.00
_cell.angle_gamma   90.00
#
_symmetry.space_group_name_H-M   'P 1'
#
loop_
_entity.id
_entity.type
_entity.pdbx_description
1 polymer ?
#
loop_
_entity_poly.entity_id
_entity_poly.type
_entity_poly.pdbx_seq_one_letter_code
_entity_poly.pdbx_strand_id
1 'polypeptide(L)' 'MYLVTKAQIRDIVGNVNIAEEFYPALNIEVKRIILKALERAKKNNRRTLMARDL' A
#
# COMPACT_ATOMS: atom_id res chain seq x y z
N MET A 1 0.29 -12.83 3.77
CA MET A 1 0.78 -11.66 4.53
C MET A 1 0.21 -10.38 3.91
N TYR A 2 -0.37 -9.50 4.72
CA TYR A 2 -0.93 -8.21 4.31
C TYR A 2 0.04 -7.08 4.61
N LEU A 3 0.13 -6.07 3.73
CA LEU A 3 0.99 -4.90 3.95
C LEU A 3 0.44 -3.94 5.02
N VAL A 4 -0.87 -3.97 5.25
CA VAL A 4 -1.56 -3.18 6.28
C VAL A 4 -2.42 -4.15 7.12
N THR A 5 -2.34 -4.05 8.43
CA THR A 5 -3.08 -4.93 9.35
C THR A 5 -4.53 -4.49 9.49
N LYS A 6 -5.43 -5.43 9.85
CA LYS A 6 -6.84 -5.10 10.11
C LYS A 6 -7.01 -4.05 11.21
N ALA A 7 -6.15 -4.08 12.24
CA ALA A 7 -6.15 -3.10 13.33
C ALA A 7 -5.83 -1.68 12.84
N GLN A 8 -4.75 -1.52 12.06
CA GLN A 8 -4.41 -0.21 11.47
C GLN A 8 -5.51 0.35 10.58
N ILE A 9 -6.22 -0.51 9.84
CA ILE A 9 -7.36 -0.08 9.02
C ILE A 9 -8.49 0.43 9.94
N ARG A 10 -8.83 -0.33 11.00
CA ARG A 10 -9.85 0.04 12.00
C ARG A 10 -9.54 1.38 12.67
N ASP A 11 -8.28 1.64 13.00
CA ASP A 11 -7.86 2.91 13.61
C ASP A 11 -8.10 4.11 12.67
N ILE A 12 -7.97 3.91 11.34
CA ILE A 12 -8.17 4.96 10.33
C ILE A 12 -9.66 5.18 10.04
N VAL A 13 -10.42 4.10 9.84
CA VAL A 13 -11.82 4.19 9.38
C VAL A 13 -12.83 4.36 10.52
N GLY A 14 -12.42 4.08 11.75
CA GLY A 14 -13.27 4.19 12.94
C GLY A 14 -14.40 3.15 12.96
N ASN A 15 -15.63 3.61 13.20
CA ASN A 15 -16.77 2.73 13.50
C ASN A 15 -17.58 2.36 12.25
N VAL A 16 -16.91 1.81 11.23
CA VAL A 16 -17.58 1.22 10.06
C VAL A 16 -17.32 -0.28 9.98
N ASN A 17 -18.30 -1.00 9.45
CA ASN A 17 -18.11 -2.40 9.10
C ASN A 17 -17.27 -2.49 7.81
N ILE A 18 -16.29 -3.38 7.81
CA ILE A 18 -15.37 -3.59 6.69
C ILE A 18 -15.66 -4.98 6.13
N ALA A 19 -16.04 -5.06 4.86
CA ALA A 19 -16.26 -6.33 4.18
C ALA A 19 -14.95 -7.13 4.07
N GLU A 20 -15.01 -8.45 4.12
CA GLU A 20 -13.80 -9.29 4.07
C GLU A 20 -13.04 -9.19 2.73
N GLU A 21 -13.74 -8.87 1.63
CA GLU A 21 -13.15 -8.62 0.31
C GLU A 21 -12.33 -7.32 0.22
N PHE A 22 -12.52 -6.38 1.17
CA PHE A 22 -11.77 -5.13 1.20
C PHE A 22 -10.28 -5.37 1.49
N TYR A 23 -9.95 -6.28 2.42
CA TYR A 23 -8.57 -6.54 2.82
C TYR A 23 -7.67 -7.04 1.67
N PRO A 24 -8.06 -8.05 0.86
CA PRO A 24 -7.28 -8.44 -0.31
C PRO A 24 -7.23 -7.37 -1.38
N ALA A 25 -8.33 -6.63 -1.63
CA ALA A 25 -8.35 -5.54 -2.60
C ALA A 25 -7.38 -4.41 -2.21
N LEU A 26 -7.40 -3.97 -0.95
CA LEU A 26 -6.47 -2.96 -0.43
C LEU A 26 -5.02 -3.42 -0.57
N ASN A 27 -4.73 -4.69 -0.27
CA ASN A 27 -3.38 -5.23 -0.37
C ASN A 27 -2.83 -5.21 -1.80
N ILE A 28 -3.68 -5.50 -2.79
CA ILE A 28 -3.32 -5.39 -4.21
C ILE A 28 -2.98 -3.94 -4.54
N GLU A 29 -3.79 -2.99 -4.06
CA GLU A 29 -3.60 -1.57 -4.34
C GLU A 29 -2.32 -1.02 -3.71
N VAL A 30 -2.05 -1.33 -2.44
CA VAL A 30 -0.80 -0.93 -1.78
C VAL A 30 0.41 -1.52 -2.49
N LYS A 31 0.36 -2.80 -2.91
CA LYS A 31 1.43 -3.40 -3.72
C LYS A 31 1.63 -2.67 -5.04
N ARG A 32 0.54 -2.29 -5.72
CA ARG A 32 0.58 -1.55 -6.98
C ARG A 32 1.28 -0.20 -6.81
N ILE A 33 1.01 0.52 -5.73
CA ILE A 33 1.68 1.79 -5.40
C ILE A 33 3.19 1.57 -5.20
N ILE A 34 3.58 0.58 -4.41
CA ILE A 34 5.01 0.26 -4.16
C ILE A 34 5.73 -0.14 -5.45
N LEU A 35 5.10 -0.94 -6.31
CA LEU A 35 5.69 -1.36 -7.59
C LEU A 35 5.89 -0.19 -8.56
N LYS A 36 4.93 0.75 -8.60
CA LYS A 36 5.08 1.99 -9.37
C LYS A 36 6.22 2.86 -8.85
N ALA A 37 6.34 2.98 -7.53
CA ALA A 37 7.45 3.70 -6.92
C ALA A 37 8.81 3.05 -7.22
N LEU A 38 8.88 1.72 -7.17
CA LEU A 38 10.07 0.98 -7.56
C LEU A 38 10.44 1.20 -9.03
N GLU A 39 9.46 1.21 -9.93
CA GLU A 39 9.68 1.49 -11.34
C GLU A 39 10.25 2.89 -11.55
N ARG A 40 9.69 3.91 -10.89
CA ARG A 40 10.18 5.29 -10.94
C ARG A 40 11.60 5.41 -10.37
N ALA A 41 11.89 4.78 -9.24
CA ALA A 41 13.23 4.77 -8.66
C ALA A 41 14.25 4.15 -9.62
N LYS A 42 13.92 2.99 -10.21
CA LYS A 42 14.75 2.31 -11.21
C LYS A 42 14.98 3.16 -12.46
N LYS A 43 13.94 3.79 -12.99
CA LYS A 43 14.04 4.72 -14.15
C LYS A 43 14.96 5.91 -13.87
N ASN A 44 15.09 6.31 -12.61
CA ASN A 44 15.99 7.37 -12.18
C ASN A 44 17.35 6.86 -11.68
N ASN A 45 17.73 5.60 -11.97
CA ASN A 45 18.97 4.97 -11.51
C ASN A 45 19.17 4.99 -9.98
N ARG A 46 18.08 4.99 -9.21
CA ARG A 46 18.11 4.98 -7.74
C ARG A 46 17.97 3.56 -7.22
N ARG A 47 18.71 3.25 -6.14
CA ARG A 47 18.59 2.00 -5.37
C ARG A 47 17.77 2.16 -4.07
N THR A 48 17.29 3.36 -3.81
CA THR A 48 16.52 3.72 -2.61
C THR A 48 15.17 4.28 -3.05
N LEU A 49 14.08 3.76 -2.48
CA LEU A 49 12.74 4.33 -2.64
C LEU A 49 12.67 5.64 -1.87
N MET A 50 12.28 6.71 -2.53
CA MET A 50 12.12 8.04 -1.93
C MET A 50 10.64 8.46 -1.97
N ALA A 51 10.27 9.43 -1.14
CA ALA A 51 8.91 9.98 -1.13
C ALA A 51 8.44 10.48 -2.51
N ARG A 52 9.37 10.99 -3.33
CA ARG A 52 9.09 11.44 -4.71
C ARG A 52 8.80 10.32 -5.70
N ASP A 53 9.10 9.08 -5.33
CA ASP A 53 8.83 7.92 -6.18
C ASP A 53 7.39 7.41 -5.96
N LEU A 54 6.78 7.67 -4.80
CA LEU A 54 5.38 7.34 -4.50
C LEU A 54 4.40 8.03 -5.47
#